data_AF-A0A0N1LF53-F1
#
_entry.id   AF-A0A0N1LF53-F1
#
_cell.length_a   1.000
_cell.length_b   1.000
_cell.length_c   1.000
_cell.angle_alpha   90.00
_cell.angle_beta   90.00
_cell.angle_gamma   90.00
#
_symmetry.space_group_name_H-M   'P 1'
#
loop_
_entity.id
_entity.type
_entity.pdbx_description
1 polymer ?
#
loop_
_entity_poly.entity_id
_entity_poly.type
_entity_poly.pdbx_seq_one_letter_code
_entity_poly.pdbx_strand_id
1 'polypeptide(L)'
;MIVTRSRRIDAARQALAKGDLQATHALASALLADSPGDAEAHFLLGVVESSQGRIQAGVLHLDRAVALDPRGEYCAQLAKLFCLVRRDGDAAATLRAAEKAPPEDALSRDTMGCVYARLGDHAAALVHFAHAVALEPGNSEYRYNHAVTLNFLGRVDAADAALEALIAMVPGHARAHHLLSSLRKQSAGANHVARLGRIHAQARDGRDRLLLGYALAKELEDIGEPDQALDMLCAANDEHRRTLDYSFARDAAAFDAIEAHWPAVRAAPAAALSREAPIFIIGMPRTGTTLVDRIVSSHPGVESAGELQAMPLAVKMAAATRSRTVLDAETIAAASRADMGRIGHDYLKRARHHRRDPSLRFTDKFPGNFQYAGFIARALPEARIICLRRNPMDTVLANFRNLFAISSRYYDYSYDLLDIAAYYVRFDRLMALWAREMPGRVLEVAYEDLIADQQGQTRRLIEHAGLDWSERCLSFHENAAPVSTPSAAQVRRPIYSDSVARWKRHAEVLEPVRAFFEQHGIATE
;
A
#
# COMPACT_ATOMS: atom_id res chain seq x y z
N MET A 1 -11.47 -44.88 -27.12
CA MET A 1 -10.05 -44.53 -27.32
C MET A 1 -9.49 -44.00 -26.02
N ILE A 2 -8.53 -44.71 -25.42
CA ILE A 2 -7.83 -44.23 -24.22
C ILE A 2 -6.94 -43.08 -24.68
N VAL A 3 -7.39 -41.84 -24.46
CA VAL A 3 -6.53 -40.67 -24.60
C VAL A 3 -5.44 -40.82 -23.54
N THR A 4 -4.19 -40.96 -23.97
CA THR A 4 -3.06 -41.09 -23.04
C THR A 4 -3.03 -39.86 -22.11
N ARG A 5 -2.68 -40.07 -20.84
CA ARG A 5 -2.59 -39.02 -19.81
C ARG A 5 -1.94 -37.72 -20.36
N SER A 6 -0.82 -37.86 -21.07
CA SER A 6 -0.11 -36.74 -21.71
C SER A 6 -0.99 -35.92 -22.64
N ARG A 7 -1.73 -36.56 -23.56
CA ARG A 7 -2.62 -35.85 -24.49
C ARG A 7 -3.73 -35.09 -23.77
N ARG A 8 -4.23 -35.62 -22.66
CA ARG A 8 -5.28 -34.95 -21.86
C ARG A 8 -4.72 -33.74 -21.10
N ILE A 9 -3.49 -33.84 -20.60
CA ILE A 9 -2.76 -32.69 -20.02
C ILE A 9 -2.53 -31.61 -21.08
N ASP A 10 -2.02 -31.98 -22.26
CA ASP A 10 -1.75 -31.02 -23.34
C ASP A 10 -3.04 -30.30 -23.76
N ALA A 11 -4.14 -31.05 -23.90
CA ALA A 11 -5.45 -30.48 -24.20
C ALA A 11 -5.95 -29.53 -23.09
N ALA A 12 -5.73 -29.88 -21.82
CA ALA A 12 -6.15 -29.06 -20.68
C ALA A 12 -5.33 -27.77 -20.57
N ARG A 13 -4.01 -27.83 -20.81
CA ARG A 13 -3.13 -26.65 -20.88
C ARG A 13 -3.47 -25.76 -22.07
N GLN A 14 -3.78 -26.33 -23.23
CA GLN A 14 -4.24 -25.56 -24.39
C GLN A 14 -5.59 -24.87 -24.14
N ALA A 15 -6.52 -25.57 -23.49
CA ALA A 15 -7.79 -24.96 -23.06
C ALA A 15 -7.55 -23.80 -22.09
N LEU A 16 -6.65 -23.97 -21.12
CA LEU A 16 -6.31 -22.94 -20.14
C LEU A 16 -5.68 -21.72 -20.82
N ALA A 17 -4.74 -21.93 -21.75
CA ALA A 17 -4.10 -20.87 -22.52
C ALA A 17 -5.10 -20.06 -23.37
N LYS A 18 -6.22 -20.67 -23.78
CA LYS A 18 -7.32 -20.01 -24.49
C LYS A 18 -8.35 -19.35 -23.56
N GLY A 19 -8.21 -19.52 -22.25
CA GLY A 19 -9.17 -19.05 -21.25
C GLY A 19 -10.43 -19.92 -21.14
N ASP A 20 -10.46 -21.12 -21.73
CA ASP A 20 -11.58 -22.05 -21.63
C ASP A 20 -11.54 -22.80 -20.29
N LEU A 21 -11.92 -22.09 -19.23
CA LEU A 21 -11.91 -22.60 -17.86
C LEU A 21 -12.82 -23.84 -17.69
N GLN A 22 -13.89 -23.94 -18.48
CA GLN A 22 -14.83 -25.05 -18.41
C GLN A 22 -14.19 -26.33 -18.97
N ALA A 23 -13.56 -26.26 -20.15
CA ALA A 23 -12.85 -27.39 -20.72
C ALA A 23 -11.64 -27.78 -19.87
N THR A 24 -10.86 -26.82 -19.37
CA THR A 24 -9.75 -27.10 -18.44
C THR A 24 -10.24 -27.83 -17.19
N HIS A 25 -11.32 -27.37 -16.57
CA HIS A 25 -11.91 -28.03 -15.40
C HIS A 25 -12.32 -29.47 -15.70
N ALA A 26 -13.05 -29.70 -16.81
CA ALA A 26 -13.54 -31.02 -17.18
C ALA A 26 -12.38 -32.00 -17.44
N LEU A 27 -11.37 -31.57 -18.19
CA LEU A 27 -10.20 -32.39 -18.51
C LEU A 27 -9.36 -32.69 -17.26
N ALA A 28 -9.14 -31.70 -16.38
CA ALA A 28 -8.42 -31.88 -15.13
C ALA A 28 -9.19 -32.75 -14.13
N SER A 29 -10.51 -32.62 -14.05
CA SER A 29 -11.35 -33.49 -13.21
C SER A 29 -11.30 -34.95 -13.66
N ALA A 30 -11.31 -35.19 -14.98
CA ALA A 30 -11.14 -36.54 -15.52
C ALA A 30 -9.75 -37.13 -15.22
N LEU A 31 -8.69 -36.30 -15.23
CA LEU A 31 -7.36 -36.74 -14.79
C LEU A 31 -7.35 -37.16 -13.31
N LEU A 32 -8.00 -36.39 -12.42
CA LEU A 32 -8.09 -36.75 -11.00
C LEU A 32 -8.97 -37.98 -10.74
N ALA A 33 -10.02 -38.20 -11.53
CA ALA A 33 -10.85 -39.40 -11.43
C ALA A 33 -10.05 -40.66 -11.75
N ASP A 34 -9.16 -40.59 -12.76
CA ASP A 34 -8.28 -41.70 -13.14
C ASP A 34 -7.09 -41.84 -12.16
N SER A 35 -6.56 -40.73 -11.64
CA SER A 35 -5.42 -40.69 -10.72
C SER A 35 -5.56 -39.53 -9.71
N PRO A 36 -6.06 -39.79 -8.48
CA PRO A 36 -6.24 -38.76 -7.45
C PRO A 36 -4.95 -38.08 -6.98
N GLY A 37 -3.77 -38.63 -7.33
CA GLY A 37 -2.46 -38.07 -7.02
C GLY A 37 -1.81 -37.31 -8.18
N ASP A 38 -2.58 -36.94 -9.21
CA ASP A 38 -2.04 -36.21 -10.37
C ASP A 38 -1.78 -34.73 -10.03
N ALA A 39 -0.51 -34.38 -9.87
CA ALA A 39 -0.08 -33.02 -9.52
C ALA A 39 -0.52 -31.97 -10.55
N GLU A 40 -0.45 -32.30 -11.83
CA GLU A 40 -0.78 -31.40 -12.93
C GLU A 40 -2.29 -31.13 -12.98
N ALA A 41 -3.11 -32.16 -12.73
CA ALA A 41 -4.55 -31.99 -12.64
C ALA A 41 -4.96 -31.11 -11.44
N HIS A 42 -4.31 -31.31 -10.29
CA HIS A 42 -4.46 -30.41 -9.14
C HIS A 42 -4.03 -28.98 -9.48
N PHE A 43 -2.92 -28.79 -10.17
CA PHE A 43 -2.47 -27.46 -10.59
C PHE A 43 -3.51 -26.75 -11.47
N LEU A 44 -3.98 -27.42 -12.53
CA LEU A 44 -4.96 -26.88 -13.47
C LEU A 44 -6.29 -26.51 -12.79
N LEU A 45 -6.80 -27.37 -11.90
CA LEU A 45 -7.98 -27.05 -11.10
C LEU A 45 -7.71 -25.87 -10.17
N GLY A 46 -6.55 -25.82 -9.54
CA GLY A 46 -6.14 -24.69 -8.70
C GLY A 46 -6.22 -23.35 -9.42
N VAL A 47 -5.70 -23.29 -10.65
CA VAL A 47 -5.77 -22.10 -11.51
C VAL A 47 -7.21 -21.78 -11.92
N VAL A 48 -8.01 -22.77 -12.31
CA VAL A 48 -9.42 -22.57 -12.70
C VAL A 48 -10.26 -22.05 -11.53
N GLU A 49 -10.19 -22.72 -10.39
CA GLU A 49 -10.91 -22.35 -9.16
C GLU A 49 -10.59 -20.91 -8.76
N SER A 50 -9.30 -20.55 -8.79
CA SER A 50 -8.87 -19.19 -8.45
C SER A 50 -9.37 -18.14 -9.45
N SER A 51 -9.35 -18.45 -10.76
CA SER A 51 -9.85 -17.58 -11.82
C SER A 51 -11.36 -17.34 -11.73
N GLN A 52 -12.10 -18.29 -11.16
CA GLN A 52 -13.55 -18.17 -10.90
C GLN A 52 -13.86 -17.53 -9.53
N GLY A 53 -12.85 -17.00 -8.83
CA GLY A 53 -13.01 -16.33 -7.53
C GLY A 53 -13.13 -17.28 -6.33
N ARG A 54 -13.07 -18.60 -6.54
CA ARG A 54 -13.05 -19.61 -5.45
C ARG A 54 -11.63 -19.77 -4.93
N ILE A 55 -11.07 -18.69 -4.40
CA ILE A 55 -9.64 -18.59 -4.04
C ILE A 55 -9.21 -19.68 -3.05
N GLN A 56 -10.03 -20.00 -2.05
CA GLN A 56 -9.70 -21.05 -1.06
C GLN A 56 -9.67 -22.45 -1.67
N ALA A 57 -10.58 -22.76 -2.61
CA ALA A 57 -10.52 -24.02 -3.35
C ALA A 57 -9.26 -24.06 -4.23
N GLY A 58 -8.93 -22.94 -4.87
CA GLY A 58 -7.67 -22.77 -5.61
C GLY A 58 -6.44 -23.05 -4.75
N VAL A 59 -6.39 -22.50 -3.53
CA VAL A 59 -5.30 -22.75 -2.57
C VAL A 59 -5.20 -24.24 -2.24
N LEU A 60 -6.31 -24.92 -1.93
CA LEU A 60 -6.29 -26.35 -1.60
C LEU A 60 -5.72 -27.20 -2.75
N HIS A 61 -6.16 -26.92 -3.97
CA HIS A 61 -5.67 -27.64 -5.15
C HIS A 61 -4.20 -27.37 -5.44
N LEU A 62 -3.75 -26.11 -5.38
CA LEU A 62 -2.34 -25.76 -5.62
C LEU A 62 -1.42 -26.27 -4.50
N ASP A 63 -1.86 -26.24 -3.25
CA ASP A 63 -1.12 -26.81 -2.11
C ASP A 63 -0.89 -28.32 -2.32
N ARG A 64 -1.94 -29.02 -2.77
CA ARG A 64 -1.82 -30.44 -3.13
C ARG A 64 -0.90 -30.67 -4.33
N ALA A 65 -0.96 -29.82 -5.36
CA ALA A 65 -0.07 -29.91 -6.52
C ALA A 65 1.41 -29.77 -6.10
N VAL A 66 1.73 -28.75 -5.29
CA VAL A 66 3.10 -28.51 -4.78
C VAL A 66 3.57 -29.65 -3.88
N ALA A 67 2.69 -30.21 -3.04
CA ALA A 67 3.03 -31.36 -2.19
C ALA A 67 3.33 -32.64 -2.99
N LEU A 68 2.75 -32.80 -4.18
CA LEU A 68 2.96 -33.93 -5.07
C LEU A 68 4.18 -33.73 -5.98
N ASP A 69 4.36 -32.52 -6.51
CA ASP A 69 5.46 -32.14 -7.41
C ASP A 69 5.76 -30.63 -7.25
N PRO A 70 6.82 -30.24 -6.51
CA PRO A 70 7.09 -28.85 -6.15
C PRO A 70 7.76 -28.05 -7.28
N ARG A 71 7.12 -27.99 -8.45
CA ARG A 71 7.60 -27.21 -9.60
C ARG A 71 7.52 -25.70 -9.33
N GLY A 72 8.46 -24.94 -9.90
CA GLY A 72 8.49 -23.48 -9.80
C GLY A 72 7.17 -22.80 -10.19
N GLU A 73 6.54 -23.24 -11.29
CA GLU A 73 5.22 -22.75 -11.75
C GLU A 73 4.13 -22.92 -10.68
N TYR A 74 4.03 -24.11 -10.07
CA TYR A 74 3.00 -24.42 -9.10
C TYR A 74 3.21 -23.61 -7.81
N CYS A 75 4.45 -23.51 -7.36
CA CYS A 75 4.83 -22.71 -6.21
C CYS A 75 4.54 -21.22 -6.45
N ALA A 76 4.82 -20.69 -7.64
CA ALA A 76 4.52 -19.31 -8.00
C ALA A 76 3.01 -19.00 -7.90
N GLN A 77 2.17 -19.88 -8.47
CA GLN A 77 0.71 -19.71 -8.38
C GLN A 77 0.20 -19.87 -6.94
N LEU A 78 0.70 -20.84 -6.18
CA LEU A 78 0.31 -21.03 -4.79
C LEU A 78 0.66 -19.80 -3.93
N ALA A 79 1.89 -19.27 -4.09
CA ALA A 79 2.34 -18.08 -3.38
C ALA A 79 1.49 -16.85 -3.73
N LYS A 80 1.11 -16.68 -5.01
CA LYS A 80 0.17 -15.65 -5.45
C LYS A 80 -1.17 -15.77 -4.73
N LEU A 81 -1.73 -16.99 -4.62
CA LEU A 81 -3.00 -17.17 -3.90
C LEU A 81 -2.86 -16.91 -2.40
N PHE A 82 -1.75 -17.31 -1.77
CA PHE A 82 -1.47 -16.96 -0.38
C PHE A 82 -1.46 -15.45 -0.13
N CYS A 83 -0.87 -14.66 -1.03
CA CYS A 83 -0.96 -13.19 -0.94
C CYS A 83 -2.39 -12.65 -1.09
N LEU A 84 -3.23 -13.27 -1.91
CA LEU A 84 -4.65 -12.86 -2.06
C LEU A 84 -5.45 -13.15 -0.78
N VAL A 85 -5.18 -14.26 -0.11
CA VAL A 85 -5.80 -14.61 1.19
C VAL A 85 -5.04 -14.06 2.40
N ARG A 86 -4.10 -13.13 2.19
CA ARG A 86 -3.35 -12.41 3.25
C ARG A 86 -2.56 -13.34 4.17
N ARG A 87 -2.03 -14.42 3.60
CA ARG A 87 -1.12 -15.41 4.21
C ARG A 87 0.32 -15.15 3.74
N ASP A 88 0.81 -13.93 3.95
CA ASP A 88 2.07 -13.45 3.36
C ASP A 88 3.29 -14.29 3.80
N GLY A 89 3.31 -14.77 5.06
CA GLY A 89 4.36 -15.67 5.54
C GLY A 89 4.41 -17.02 4.80
N ASP A 90 3.25 -17.56 4.44
CA ASP A 90 3.18 -18.79 3.64
C ASP A 90 3.61 -18.53 2.20
N ALA A 91 3.20 -17.40 1.62
CA ALA A 91 3.66 -16.98 0.30
C ALA A 91 5.19 -16.93 0.21
N ALA A 92 5.85 -16.32 1.20
CA ALA A 92 7.31 -16.24 1.23
C ALA A 92 7.99 -17.58 1.46
N ALA A 93 7.42 -18.45 2.30
CA ALA A 93 7.94 -19.80 2.49
C ALA A 93 7.89 -20.59 1.17
N THR A 94 6.77 -20.51 0.45
CA THR A 94 6.58 -21.14 -0.86
C THR A 94 7.56 -20.60 -1.90
N LEU A 95 7.77 -19.28 -1.97
CA LEU A 95 8.74 -18.71 -2.91
C LEU A 95 10.18 -19.13 -2.61
N ARG A 96 10.61 -19.13 -1.34
CA ARG A 96 11.94 -19.62 -0.96
C ARG A 96 12.17 -21.08 -1.35
N ALA A 97 11.12 -21.90 -1.32
CA ALA A 97 11.20 -23.27 -1.82
C ALA A 97 11.34 -23.30 -3.35
N ALA A 98 10.59 -22.45 -4.06
CA ALA A 98 10.64 -22.32 -5.51
C ALA A 98 12.02 -21.90 -6.04
N GLU A 99 12.80 -21.12 -5.27
CA GLU A 99 14.16 -20.72 -5.67
C GLU A 99 15.13 -21.89 -5.86
N LYS A 100 14.85 -23.05 -5.28
CA LYS A 100 15.69 -24.25 -5.46
C LYS A 100 15.58 -24.83 -6.88
N ALA A 101 14.46 -24.60 -7.53
CA ALA A 101 14.18 -24.98 -8.91
C ALA A 101 13.29 -23.91 -9.56
N PRO A 102 13.86 -22.72 -9.89
CA PRO A 102 13.09 -21.60 -10.40
C PRO A 102 12.37 -21.97 -11.71
N PRO A 103 11.19 -21.38 -11.99
CA PRO A 103 10.47 -21.64 -13.23
C PRO A 103 11.28 -21.21 -14.46
N GLU A 104 11.03 -21.85 -15.60
CA GLU A 104 11.71 -21.53 -16.87
C GLU A 104 10.85 -20.69 -17.81
N ASP A 105 9.55 -20.54 -17.52
CA ASP A 105 8.62 -19.74 -18.31
C ASP A 105 8.50 -18.29 -17.78
N ALA A 106 8.18 -17.37 -18.68
CA ALA A 106 8.13 -15.93 -18.38
C ALA A 106 7.00 -15.57 -17.40
N LEU A 107 5.83 -16.20 -17.53
CA LEU A 107 4.65 -15.92 -16.70
C LEU A 107 4.87 -16.28 -15.23
N SER A 108 5.47 -17.44 -14.97
CA SER A 108 5.78 -17.88 -13.61
C SER A 108 6.89 -17.04 -13.00
N ARG A 109 7.90 -16.63 -13.79
CA ARG A 109 8.92 -15.66 -13.35
C ARG A 109 8.28 -14.32 -12.96
N ASP A 110 7.46 -13.74 -13.83
CA ASP A 110 6.75 -12.49 -13.50
C ASP A 110 5.84 -12.65 -12.27
N THR A 111 5.15 -13.80 -12.14
CA THR A 111 4.33 -14.11 -10.97
C THR A 111 5.16 -14.14 -9.69
N MET A 112 6.32 -14.81 -9.68
CA MET A 112 7.24 -14.80 -8.53
C MET A 112 7.72 -13.37 -8.23
N GLY A 113 8.08 -12.60 -9.26
CA GLY A 113 8.47 -11.20 -9.12
C GLY A 113 7.38 -10.36 -8.45
N CYS A 114 6.13 -10.49 -8.90
CA CYS A 114 4.97 -9.81 -8.33
C CYS A 114 4.76 -10.16 -6.86
N VAL A 115 4.90 -11.45 -6.51
CA VAL A 115 4.73 -11.90 -5.12
C VAL A 115 5.89 -11.38 -4.26
N TYR A 116 7.15 -11.47 -4.68
CA TYR A 116 8.27 -10.87 -3.95
C TYR A 116 8.12 -9.36 -3.76
N ALA A 117 7.74 -8.63 -4.80
CA ALA A 117 7.51 -7.18 -4.73
C ALA A 117 6.39 -6.85 -3.72
N ARG A 118 5.33 -7.65 -3.68
CA ARG A 118 4.24 -7.50 -2.70
C ARG A 118 4.66 -7.82 -1.26
N LEU A 119 5.60 -8.74 -1.09
CA LEU A 119 6.22 -9.05 0.21
C LEU A 119 7.30 -8.03 0.62
N GLY A 120 7.63 -7.07 -0.26
CA GLY A 120 8.62 -6.02 -0.03
C GLY A 120 10.06 -6.40 -0.39
N ASP A 121 10.30 -7.61 -0.90
CA ASP A 121 11.61 -8.04 -1.38
C ASP A 121 11.82 -7.65 -2.85
N HIS A 122 11.98 -6.35 -3.08
CA HIS A 122 12.20 -5.79 -4.42
C HIS A 122 13.50 -6.28 -5.06
N ALA A 123 14.49 -6.71 -4.26
CA ALA A 123 15.76 -7.23 -4.77
C ALA A 123 15.56 -8.60 -5.42
N ALA A 124 14.86 -9.53 -4.74
CA ALA A 124 14.48 -10.81 -5.33
C ALA A 124 13.51 -10.62 -6.51
N ALA A 125 12.56 -9.69 -6.38
CA ALA A 125 11.61 -9.39 -7.45
C ALA A 125 12.31 -8.97 -8.76
N LEU A 126 13.35 -8.12 -8.67
CA LEU A 126 14.06 -7.62 -9.85
C LEU A 126 14.68 -8.75 -10.68
N VAL A 127 15.24 -9.77 -10.03
CA VAL A 127 15.85 -10.93 -10.70
C VAL A 127 14.81 -11.63 -11.57
N HIS A 128 13.63 -11.89 -11.01
CA HIS A 128 12.57 -12.59 -11.72
C HIS A 128 11.92 -11.75 -12.82
N PHE A 129 11.69 -10.46 -12.59
CA PHE A 129 11.19 -9.57 -13.64
C PHE A 129 12.18 -9.42 -14.79
N ALA A 130 13.49 -9.33 -14.52
CA ALA A 130 14.51 -9.27 -15.57
C ALA A 130 14.51 -10.54 -16.43
N HIS A 131 14.36 -11.70 -15.81
CA HIS A 131 14.23 -12.97 -16.53
C HIS A 131 12.94 -13.05 -17.37
N ALA A 132 11.80 -12.62 -16.83
CA ALA A 132 10.54 -12.58 -17.57
C ALA A 132 10.64 -11.68 -18.82
N VAL A 133 11.28 -10.51 -18.69
CA VAL A 133 11.54 -9.60 -19.83
C VAL A 133 12.51 -10.21 -20.84
N ALA A 134 13.51 -10.96 -20.39
CA ALA A 134 14.45 -11.62 -21.31
C ALA A 134 13.78 -12.74 -22.12
N LEU A 135 12.87 -13.50 -21.51
CA LEU A 135 12.11 -14.56 -22.16
C LEU A 135 11.03 -14.01 -23.11
N GLU A 136 10.34 -12.94 -22.73
CA GLU A 136 9.29 -12.30 -23.52
C GLU A 136 9.51 -10.78 -23.63
N PRO A 137 10.45 -10.32 -24.47
CA PRO A 137 10.79 -8.91 -24.58
C PRO A 137 9.68 -8.04 -25.16
N GLY A 138 8.63 -8.61 -25.76
CA GLY A 138 7.47 -7.88 -26.28
C GLY A 138 6.36 -7.63 -25.25
N ASN A 139 6.46 -8.20 -24.04
CA ASN A 139 5.39 -8.11 -23.05
C ASN A 139 5.48 -6.78 -22.27
N SER A 140 4.48 -5.91 -22.44
CA SER A 140 4.46 -4.58 -21.80
C SER A 140 4.33 -4.64 -20.29
N GLU A 141 3.56 -5.59 -19.75
CA GLU A 141 3.37 -5.71 -18.30
C GLU A 141 4.65 -6.17 -17.60
N TYR A 142 5.39 -7.12 -18.17
CA TYR A 142 6.67 -7.57 -17.59
C TYR A 142 7.70 -6.44 -17.59
N ARG A 143 7.76 -5.66 -18.67
CA ARG A 143 8.62 -4.46 -18.76
C ARG A 143 8.22 -3.41 -17.73
N TYR A 144 6.93 -3.18 -17.54
CA TYR A 144 6.43 -2.24 -16.55
C TYR A 144 6.80 -2.68 -15.13
N ASN A 145 6.56 -3.95 -14.78
CA ASN A 145 6.91 -4.51 -13.48
C ASN A 145 8.42 -4.42 -13.18
N HIS A 146 9.26 -4.69 -14.19
CA HIS A 146 10.71 -4.52 -14.10
C HIS A 146 11.08 -3.04 -13.83
N ALA A 147 10.52 -2.10 -14.58
CA ALA A 147 10.79 -0.67 -14.41
C ALA A 147 10.33 -0.13 -13.04
N VAL A 148 9.15 -0.53 -12.57
CA VAL A 148 8.64 -0.22 -11.23
C VAL A 148 9.61 -0.70 -10.15
N THR A 149 10.14 -1.92 -10.31
CA THR A 149 11.04 -2.53 -9.32
C THR A 149 12.41 -1.85 -9.30
N LEU A 150 12.92 -1.42 -10.46
CA LEU A 150 14.13 -0.58 -10.54
C LEU A 150 13.95 0.72 -9.75
N ASN A 151 12.79 1.38 -9.86
CA ASN A 151 12.48 2.58 -9.09
C ASN A 151 12.43 2.30 -7.57
N PHE A 152 11.80 1.21 -7.13
CA PHE A 152 11.77 0.84 -5.70
C PHE A 152 13.17 0.59 -5.12
N LEU A 153 14.10 0.10 -5.93
CA LEU A 153 15.50 -0.11 -5.56
C LEU A 153 16.35 1.18 -5.67
N GLY A 154 15.76 2.32 -6.03
CA GLY A 154 16.45 3.59 -6.21
C GLY A 154 17.32 3.65 -7.47
N ARG A 155 17.18 2.71 -8.41
CA ARG A 155 17.91 2.68 -9.68
C ARG A 155 17.21 3.58 -10.70
N VAL A 156 17.14 4.87 -10.39
CA VAL A 156 16.30 5.86 -11.08
C VAL A 156 16.60 5.94 -12.58
N ASP A 157 17.87 6.04 -12.98
CA ASP A 157 18.23 6.16 -14.40
C ASP A 157 17.94 4.88 -15.21
N ALA A 158 18.08 3.71 -14.59
CA ALA A 158 17.70 2.44 -15.22
C ALA A 158 16.18 2.33 -15.36
N ALA A 159 15.42 2.80 -14.36
CA ALA A 159 13.95 2.84 -14.42
C ALA A 159 13.48 3.78 -15.54
N ASP A 160 14.10 4.96 -15.65
CA ASP A 160 13.83 5.95 -16.71
C ASP A 160 14.02 5.35 -18.10
N ALA A 161 15.20 4.77 -18.37
CA ALA A 161 15.49 4.11 -19.64
C ALA A 161 14.52 2.95 -19.96
N ALA A 162 14.15 2.15 -18.95
CA ALA A 162 13.19 1.06 -19.12
C ALA A 162 11.77 1.57 -19.44
N LEU A 163 11.34 2.68 -18.81
CA LEU A 163 10.04 3.30 -19.08
C LEU A 163 9.99 3.94 -20.46
N GLU A 164 11.03 4.68 -20.87
CA GLU A 164 11.09 5.26 -22.22
C GLU A 164 11.10 4.16 -23.29
N ALA A 165 11.82 3.05 -23.07
CA ALA A 165 11.77 1.89 -23.97
C ALA A 165 10.38 1.23 -24.03
N LEU A 166 9.65 1.18 -22.92
CA LEU A 166 8.26 0.70 -22.88
C LEU A 166 7.32 1.67 -23.61
N ILE A 167 7.46 2.98 -23.39
CA ILE A 167 6.65 4.03 -24.02
C ILE A 167 6.91 4.06 -25.53
N ALA A 168 8.13 3.81 -25.99
CA ALA A 168 8.42 3.69 -27.42
C ALA A 168 7.66 2.53 -28.08
N MET A 169 7.42 1.43 -27.34
CA MET A 169 6.64 0.28 -27.81
C MET A 169 5.13 0.52 -27.71
N VAL A 170 4.68 1.16 -26.62
CA VAL A 170 3.26 1.43 -26.33
C VAL A 170 3.12 2.92 -25.94
N PRO A 171 2.99 3.83 -26.92
CA PRO A 171 2.99 5.28 -26.67
C PRO A 171 1.93 5.76 -25.67
N GLY A 172 0.79 5.08 -25.60
CA GLY A 172 -0.32 5.38 -24.71
C GLY A 172 -0.26 4.72 -23.32
N HIS A 173 0.86 4.09 -22.94
CA HIS A 173 0.96 3.34 -21.68
C HIS A 173 0.90 4.26 -20.43
N ALA A 174 -0.31 4.59 -19.97
CA ALA A 174 -0.56 5.62 -18.95
C ALA A 174 0.19 5.38 -17.63
N ARG A 175 0.25 4.12 -17.18
CA ARG A 175 1.01 3.73 -15.96
C ARG A 175 2.50 4.04 -16.07
N ALA A 176 3.07 3.96 -17.28
CA ALA A 176 4.49 4.21 -17.51
C ALA A 176 4.78 5.72 -17.51
N HIS A 177 3.95 6.50 -18.20
CA HIS A 177 4.02 7.98 -18.16
C HIS A 177 3.87 8.53 -16.74
N HIS A 178 2.90 8.01 -15.98
CA HIS A 178 2.70 8.41 -14.57
C HIS A 178 3.91 8.09 -13.68
N LEU A 179 4.51 6.89 -13.83
CA LEU A 179 5.72 6.57 -13.07
C LEU A 179 6.90 7.44 -13.51
N LEU A 180 7.10 7.60 -14.83
CA LEU A 180 8.20 8.37 -15.40
C LEU A 180 8.18 9.82 -14.91
N SER A 181 7.00 10.47 -14.93
CA SER A 181 6.87 11.84 -14.45
C SER A 181 7.32 11.95 -12.99
N SER A 182 7.07 10.94 -12.16
CA SER A 182 7.41 10.94 -10.72
C SER A 182 8.86 10.60 -10.38
N LEU A 183 9.66 10.07 -11.33
CA LEU A 183 11.04 9.62 -11.05
C LEU A 183 11.97 10.75 -10.59
N ARG A 184 11.77 11.95 -11.12
CA ARG A 184 12.58 13.13 -10.82
C ARG A 184 11.75 14.42 -10.93
N LYS A 185 12.23 15.51 -10.35
CA LYS A 185 11.66 16.84 -10.58
C LYS A 185 11.99 17.27 -12.01
N GLN A 186 10.98 17.70 -12.77
CA GLN A 186 11.15 18.15 -14.16
C GLN A 186 11.58 19.62 -14.23
N SER A 187 12.08 20.04 -15.38
CA SER A 187 12.47 21.43 -15.65
C SER A 187 11.87 21.91 -16.96
N ALA A 188 11.84 23.23 -17.18
CA ALA A 188 11.34 23.81 -18.43
C ALA A 188 12.04 23.26 -19.68
N GLY A 189 13.34 22.90 -19.58
CA GLY A 189 14.13 22.34 -20.69
C GLY A 189 14.11 20.80 -20.80
N ALA A 190 13.63 20.10 -19.79
CA ALA A 190 13.55 18.64 -19.75
C ALA A 190 12.29 18.21 -18.99
N ASN A 191 11.23 17.98 -19.76
CA ASN A 191 9.90 17.53 -19.32
C ASN A 191 9.17 16.85 -20.48
N HIS A 192 7.96 16.36 -20.20
CA HIS A 192 7.11 15.63 -21.12
C HIS A 192 5.71 16.26 -21.26
N VAL A 193 5.49 17.50 -20.80
CA VAL A 193 4.16 18.17 -20.78
C VAL A 193 3.49 18.11 -22.15
N ALA A 194 4.20 18.42 -23.23
CA ALA A 194 3.65 18.37 -24.59
C ALA A 194 3.28 16.93 -25.05
N ARG A 195 4.04 15.92 -24.63
CA ARG A 195 3.74 14.51 -24.90
C ARG A 195 2.52 14.08 -24.09
N LEU A 196 2.53 14.34 -22.78
CA LEU A 196 1.47 14.03 -21.83
C LEU A 196 0.14 14.66 -22.26
N GLY A 197 0.13 15.93 -22.66
CA GLY A 197 -1.07 16.63 -23.15
C GLY A 197 -1.69 15.95 -24.38
N ARG A 198 -0.87 15.54 -25.35
CA ARG A 198 -1.35 14.84 -26.56
C ARG A 198 -1.96 13.47 -26.23
N ILE A 199 -1.28 12.66 -25.44
CA ILE A 199 -1.77 11.31 -25.09
C ILE A 199 -2.98 11.37 -24.16
N HIS A 200 -3.03 12.33 -23.23
CA HIS A 200 -4.19 12.56 -22.36
C HIS A 200 -5.43 12.89 -23.18
N ALA A 201 -5.31 13.78 -24.17
CA ALA A 201 -6.42 14.13 -25.07
C ALA A 201 -6.91 12.95 -25.93
N GLN A 202 -6.06 11.95 -26.17
CA GLN A 202 -6.40 10.75 -26.95
C GLN A 202 -6.95 9.61 -26.09
N ALA A 203 -6.72 9.64 -24.78
CA ALA A 203 -7.10 8.58 -23.86
C ALA A 203 -8.62 8.44 -23.74
N ARG A 204 -9.13 7.23 -24.00
CA ARG A 204 -10.56 6.91 -23.96
C ARG A 204 -10.98 6.26 -22.65
N ASP A 205 -10.09 5.45 -22.08
CA ASP A 205 -10.29 4.83 -20.78
C ASP A 205 -10.14 5.86 -19.64
N GLY A 206 -11.06 5.82 -18.67
CA GLY A 206 -11.09 6.79 -17.57
C GLY A 206 -9.92 6.62 -16.60
N ARG A 207 -9.41 5.40 -16.41
CA ARG A 207 -8.23 5.15 -15.56
C ARG A 207 -6.96 5.68 -16.22
N ASP A 208 -6.83 5.52 -17.54
CA ASP A 208 -5.71 6.09 -18.28
C ASP A 208 -5.73 7.63 -18.25
N ARG A 209 -6.91 8.25 -18.44
CA ARG A 209 -7.07 9.71 -18.28
C ARG A 209 -6.65 10.18 -16.89
N LEU A 210 -7.09 9.50 -15.83
CA LEU A 210 -6.69 9.83 -14.46
C LEU A 210 -5.17 9.79 -14.27
N LEU A 211 -4.51 8.69 -14.66
CA LEU A 211 -3.06 8.51 -14.53
C LEU A 211 -2.29 9.59 -15.30
N LEU A 212 -2.71 9.89 -16.53
CA LEU A 212 -2.09 10.90 -17.38
C LEU A 212 -2.36 12.33 -16.88
N GLY A 213 -3.55 12.60 -16.34
CA GLY A 213 -3.90 13.89 -15.74
C GLY A 213 -3.03 14.19 -14.52
N TYR A 214 -2.84 13.22 -13.62
CA TYR A 214 -1.90 13.35 -12.50
C TYR A 214 -0.45 13.54 -12.96
N ALA A 215 -0.02 12.81 -13.99
CA ALA A 215 1.33 12.96 -14.55
C ALA A 215 1.53 14.38 -15.11
N LEU A 216 0.56 14.89 -15.86
CA LEU A 216 0.58 16.21 -16.47
C LEU A 216 0.54 17.32 -15.41
N ALA A 217 -0.35 17.22 -14.43
CA ALA A 217 -0.44 18.17 -13.32
C ALA A 217 0.88 18.26 -12.55
N LYS A 218 1.50 17.11 -12.25
CA LYS A 218 2.80 17.06 -11.57
C LYS A 218 3.90 17.76 -12.37
N GLU A 219 3.98 17.52 -13.68
CA GLU A 219 5.03 18.16 -14.50
C GLU A 219 4.79 19.66 -14.71
N LEU A 220 3.53 20.08 -14.86
CA LEU A 220 3.15 21.50 -14.88
C LEU A 220 3.58 22.22 -13.60
N GLU A 221 3.33 21.63 -12.43
CA GLU A 221 3.78 22.19 -11.14
C GLU A 221 5.31 22.32 -11.09
N ASP A 222 6.03 21.32 -11.58
CA ASP A 222 7.50 21.32 -11.57
C ASP A 222 8.12 22.40 -12.45
N ILE A 223 7.51 22.69 -13.61
CA ILE A 223 8.00 23.72 -14.54
C ILE A 223 7.50 25.13 -14.22
N GLY A 224 6.76 25.30 -13.12
CA GLY A 224 6.32 26.61 -12.65
C GLY A 224 4.97 27.08 -13.20
N GLU A 225 4.11 26.16 -13.63
CA GLU A 225 2.75 26.42 -14.12
C GLU A 225 1.68 25.90 -13.11
N PRO A 226 1.63 26.45 -11.88
CA PRO A 226 0.89 25.87 -10.78
C PRO A 226 -0.64 25.94 -10.96
N ASP A 227 -1.16 26.96 -11.66
CA ASP A 227 -2.59 27.12 -11.88
C ASP A 227 -3.11 26.08 -12.89
N GLN A 228 -2.41 25.95 -14.03
CA GLN A 228 -2.69 24.89 -15.02
C GLN A 228 -2.57 23.49 -14.41
N ALA A 229 -1.60 23.28 -13.50
CA ALA A 229 -1.44 22.04 -12.78
C ALA A 229 -2.68 21.73 -11.92
N LEU A 230 -3.19 22.72 -11.20
CA LEU A 230 -4.37 22.55 -10.35
C LEU A 230 -5.64 22.34 -11.18
N ASP A 231 -5.83 23.09 -12.27
CA ASP A 231 -6.97 22.91 -13.17
C ASP A 231 -7.02 21.49 -13.75
N MET A 232 -5.88 20.98 -14.21
CA MET A 232 -5.76 19.61 -14.71
C MET A 232 -6.12 18.58 -13.64
N LEU A 233 -5.64 18.79 -12.42
CA LEU A 233 -5.90 17.89 -11.30
C LEU A 233 -7.39 17.91 -10.89
N CYS A 234 -8.00 19.10 -10.81
CA CYS A 234 -9.43 19.25 -10.54
C CYS A 234 -10.27 18.50 -11.58
N ALA A 235 -9.97 18.67 -12.87
CA ALA A 235 -10.69 17.99 -13.94
C ALA A 235 -10.55 16.46 -13.86
N ALA A 236 -9.33 15.95 -13.66
CA ALA A 236 -9.07 14.51 -13.57
C ALA A 236 -9.74 13.88 -12.34
N ASN A 237 -9.67 14.55 -11.19
CA ASN A 237 -10.27 14.09 -9.94
C ASN A 237 -11.80 14.12 -10.01
N ASP A 238 -12.39 15.18 -10.54
CA ASP A 238 -13.83 15.30 -10.73
C ASP A 238 -14.39 14.19 -11.65
N GLU A 239 -13.68 13.89 -12.74
CA GLU A 239 -14.07 12.81 -13.65
C GLU A 239 -14.04 11.46 -12.92
N HIS A 240 -12.95 11.16 -12.22
CA HIS A 240 -12.83 9.89 -11.51
C HIS A 240 -13.82 9.77 -10.36
N ARG A 241 -14.01 10.82 -9.56
CA ARG A 241 -14.96 10.85 -8.44
C ARG A 241 -16.38 10.52 -8.87
N ARG A 242 -16.82 10.99 -10.05
CA ARG A 242 -18.14 10.64 -10.61
C ARG A 242 -18.31 9.16 -10.93
N THR A 243 -17.22 8.40 -11.06
CA THR A 243 -17.25 6.94 -11.29
C THR A 243 -17.29 6.14 -9.99
N LEU A 244 -17.04 6.78 -8.84
CA LEU A 244 -17.00 6.13 -7.54
C LEU A 244 -18.38 6.13 -6.88
N ASP A 245 -18.78 4.98 -6.33
CA ASP A 245 -19.86 4.90 -5.35
C ASP A 245 -19.33 5.32 -3.97
N TYR A 246 -19.10 6.62 -3.83
CA TYR A 246 -18.55 7.25 -2.64
C TYR A 246 -19.40 8.44 -2.19
N SER A 247 -19.66 8.49 -0.89
CA SER A 247 -20.12 9.68 -0.19
C SER A 247 -19.41 9.76 1.16
N PHE A 248 -19.17 10.98 1.63
CA PHE A 248 -18.53 11.20 2.93
C PHE A 248 -19.28 10.54 4.10
N ALA A 249 -20.60 10.34 3.99
CA ALA A 249 -21.41 9.66 5.00
C ALA A 249 -20.88 8.25 5.34
N ARG A 250 -20.26 7.56 4.37
CA ARG A 250 -19.64 6.24 4.59
C ARG A 250 -18.50 6.33 5.60
N ASP A 251 -17.60 7.29 5.41
CA ASP A 251 -16.43 7.46 6.26
C ASP A 251 -16.85 8.02 7.62
N ALA A 252 -17.78 8.98 7.63
CA ALA A 252 -18.39 9.51 8.85
C ALA A 252 -18.98 8.40 9.74
N ALA A 253 -19.71 7.44 9.16
CA ALA A 253 -20.27 6.31 9.91
C ALA A 253 -19.21 5.41 10.56
N ALA A 254 -18.04 5.23 9.91
CA ALA A 254 -16.93 4.49 10.49
C ALA A 254 -16.33 5.24 11.69
N PHE A 255 -16.10 6.55 11.56
CA PHE A 255 -15.66 7.39 12.68
C PHE A 255 -16.67 7.39 13.83
N ASP A 256 -17.97 7.55 13.54
CA ASP A 256 -19.04 7.52 14.54
C ASP A 256 -19.04 6.20 15.31
N ALA A 257 -18.87 5.08 14.62
CA ALA A 257 -18.78 3.77 15.25
C ALA A 257 -17.55 3.63 16.15
N ILE A 258 -16.38 4.15 15.73
CA ILE A 258 -15.15 4.12 16.56
C ILE A 258 -15.38 4.88 17.86
N GLU A 259 -15.94 6.08 17.78
CA GLU A 259 -16.23 6.91 18.95
C GLU A 259 -17.29 6.26 19.86
N ALA A 260 -18.39 5.78 19.29
CA ALA A 260 -19.50 5.19 20.03
C ALA A 260 -19.13 3.86 20.72
N HIS A 261 -18.28 3.05 20.10
CA HIS A 261 -17.89 1.74 20.62
C HIS A 261 -16.59 1.76 21.43
N TRP A 262 -15.90 2.89 21.56
CA TRP A 262 -14.70 3.00 22.39
C TRP A 262 -14.90 2.50 23.83
N PRO A 263 -15.99 2.83 24.56
CA PRO A 263 -16.20 2.31 25.90
C PRO A 263 -16.23 0.77 25.97
N ALA A 264 -16.77 0.11 24.94
CA ALA A 264 -16.79 -1.34 24.83
C ALA A 264 -15.38 -1.89 24.54
N VAL A 265 -14.63 -1.29 23.60
CA VAL A 265 -13.22 -1.66 23.32
C VAL A 265 -12.37 -1.52 24.58
N ARG A 266 -12.55 -0.43 25.33
CA ARG A 266 -11.82 -0.17 26.58
C ARG A 266 -12.08 -1.25 27.62
N ALA A 267 -13.33 -1.67 27.78
CA ALA A 267 -13.77 -2.70 28.72
C ALA A 267 -13.61 -4.14 28.21
N ALA A 268 -13.21 -4.33 26.95
CA ALA A 268 -13.08 -5.64 26.33
C ALA A 268 -12.06 -6.52 27.05
N PRO A 269 -12.24 -7.86 27.00
CA PRO A 269 -11.28 -8.79 27.56
C PRO A 269 -9.91 -8.60 26.89
N ALA A 270 -8.85 -8.78 27.67
CA ALA A 270 -7.48 -8.60 27.23
C ALA A 270 -6.59 -9.71 27.80
N ALA A 271 -6.88 -10.95 27.40
CA ALA A 271 -6.21 -12.12 27.93
C ALA A 271 -4.81 -12.29 27.32
N ALA A 272 -3.82 -12.69 28.13
CA ALA A 272 -2.47 -13.01 27.67
C ALA A 272 -1.78 -11.91 26.82
N LEU A 273 -1.99 -10.63 27.12
CA LEU A 273 -1.40 -9.52 26.36
C LEU A 273 0.12 -9.66 26.16
N SER A 274 0.56 -9.39 24.93
CA SER A 274 1.98 -9.36 24.59
C SER A 274 2.68 -8.15 25.21
N ARG A 275 3.98 -8.30 25.50
CA ARG A 275 4.88 -7.22 25.93
C ARG A 275 5.74 -6.68 24.79
N GLU A 276 5.57 -7.16 23.56
CA GLU A 276 6.23 -6.55 22.40
C GLU A 276 5.79 -5.08 22.27
N ALA A 277 6.73 -4.17 22.03
CA ALA A 277 6.54 -2.71 22.10
C ALA A 277 6.79 -2.01 20.74
N PRO A 278 5.99 -2.30 19.70
CA PRO A 278 6.11 -1.63 18.41
C PRO A 278 5.81 -0.13 18.52
N ILE A 279 6.31 0.64 17.54
CA ILE A 279 6.12 2.08 17.47
C ILE A 279 5.21 2.38 16.28
N PHE A 280 4.00 2.83 16.53
CA PHE A 280 3.04 3.20 15.48
C PHE A 280 3.25 4.65 15.09
N ILE A 281 3.37 4.91 13.78
CA ILE A 281 3.50 6.26 13.23
C ILE A 281 2.26 6.52 12.38
N ILE A 282 1.38 7.37 12.90
CA ILE A 282 0.01 7.59 12.40
C ILE A 282 -0.21 9.06 12.02
N GLY A 283 -1.34 9.33 11.38
CA GLY A 283 -1.77 10.68 11.02
C GLY A 283 -2.52 10.68 9.70
N MET A 284 -2.91 11.87 9.22
CA MET A 284 -3.38 11.99 7.85
C MET A 284 -2.27 11.58 6.86
N PRO A 285 -2.58 10.98 5.71
CA PRO A 285 -1.59 10.78 4.67
C PRO A 285 -0.94 12.12 4.27
N ARG A 286 0.34 12.08 3.87
CA ARG A 286 1.11 13.26 3.40
C ARG A 286 1.41 14.34 4.47
N THR A 287 1.37 14.00 5.77
CA THR A 287 1.74 14.89 6.89
C THR A 287 3.17 14.70 7.41
N GLY A 288 4.02 13.95 6.70
CA GLY A 288 5.42 13.72 7.13
C GLY A 288 5.65 12.42 7.93
N THR A 289 4.68 11.51 7.98
CA THR A 289 4.82 10.20 8.65
C THR A 289 6.03 9.40 8.16
N THR A 290 6.34 9.42 6.86
CA THR A 290 7.55 8.75 6.30
C THR A 290 8.85 9.39 6.79
N LEU A 291 8.88 10.72 7.00
CA LEU A 291 10.07 11.40 7.54
C LEU A 291 10.32 10.95 8.98
N VAL A 292 9.29 10.96 9.82
CA VAL A 292 9.40 10.49 11.22
C VAL A 292 9.76 9.01 11.29
N ASP A 293 9.18 8.17 10.43
CA ASP A 293 9.58 6.76 10.32
C ASP A 293 11.05 6.61 10.01
N ARG A 294 11.60 7.45 9.12
CA ARG A 294 13.02 7.44 8.83
C ARG A 294 13.88 7.92 9.97
N ILE A 295 13.47 8.97 10.68
CA ILE A 295 14.17 9.47 11.88
C ILE A 295 14.24 8.36 12.93
N VAL A 296 13.10 7.76 13.30
CA VAL A 296 13.02 6.72 14.34
C VAL A 296 13.73 5.43 13.91
N SER A 297 13.56 4.98 12.66
CA SER A 297 14.23 3.76 12.14
C SER A 297 15.71 3.96 11.79
N SER A 298 16.28 5.16 12.04
CA SER A 298 17.73 5.37 11.98
C SER A 298 18.41 5.09 13.32
N HIS A 299 17.62 4.92 14.39
CA HIS A 299 18.08 4.41 15.68
C HIS A 299 18.57 2.94 15.53
N PRO A 300 19.73 2.56 16.08
CA PRO A 300 20.31 1.22 15.90
C PRO A 300 19.44 0.08 16.46
N GLY A 301 18.61 0.37 17.46
CA GLY A 301 17.66 -0.57 18.07
C GLY A 301 16.31 -0.69 17.36
N VAL A 302 16.12 -0.04 16.20
CA VAL A 302 14.82 0.04 15.52
C VAL A 302 14.95 -0.23 14.01
N GLU A 303 14.05 -1.03 13.46
CA GLU A 303 13.83 -1.17 12.02
C GLU A 303 12.46 -0.62 11.58
N SER A 304 12.30 -0.29 10.31
CA SER A 304 10.99 0.05 9.74
C SER A 304 10.35 -1.16 9.09
N ALA A 305 9.12 -1.49 9.50
CA ALA A 305 8.31 -2.53 8.87
C ALA A 305 7.44 -1.97 7.72
N GLY A 306 7.52 -0.67 7.43
CA GLY A 306 6.74 -0.02 6.36
C GLY A 306 5.29 0.27 6.75
N GLU A 307 4.39 0.27 5.75
CA GLU A 307 2.95 0.51 5.97
C GLU A 307 2.20 -0.81 6.13
N LEU A 308 2.04 -1.29 7.37
CA LEU A 308 1.43 -2.59 7.60
C LEU A 308 -0.10 -2.50 7.59
N GLN A 309 -0.73 -3.37 6.81
CA GLN A 309 -2.16 -3.65 6.93
C GLN A 309 -2.47 -4.64 8.07
N ALA A 310 -1.51 -4.91 8.95
CA ALA A 310 -1.59 -5.94 9.98
C ALA A 310 -2.70 -5.63 11.01
N MET A 311 -2.76 -4.41 11.54
CA MET A 311 -3.77 -4.03 12.54
C MET A 311 -5.19 -3.97 11.94
N PRO A 312 -5.42 -3.35 10.77
CA PRO A 312 -6.70 -3.43 10.07
C PRO A 312 -7.21 -4.86 9.90
N LEU A 313 -6.32 -5.78 9.46
CA LEU A 313 -6.69 -7.18 9.28
C LEU A 313 -6.97 -7.92 10.59
N ALA A 314 -6.16 -7.68 11.63
CA ALA A 314 -6.35 -8.31 12.93
C ALA A 314 -7.72 -7.96 13.53
N VAL A 315 -8.10 -6.68 13.44
CA VAL A 315 -9.43 -6.19 13.86
C VAL A 315 -10.53 -6.81 13.00
N LYS A 316 -10.38 -6.81 11.66
CA LYS A 316 -11.36 -7.41 10.75
C LYS A 316 -11.58 -8.90 11.01
N MET A 317 -10.50 -9.64 11.26
CA MET A 317 -10.58 -11.08 11.53
C MET A 317 -11.21 -11.37 12.88
N ALA A 318 -10.91 -10.55 13.90
CA ALA A 318 -11.55 -10.66 15.21
C ALA A 318 -13.05 -10.32 15.15
N ALA A 319 -13.45 -9.40 14.27
CA ALA A 319 -14.85 -9.05 14.05
C ALA A 319 -15.67 -10.19 13.39
N ALA A 320 -15.03 -11.01 12.54
CA ALA A 320 -15.65 -12.09 11.78
C ALA A 320 -16.91 -11.68 10.97
N THR A 321 -16.97 -10.42 10.53
CA THR A 321 -18.09 -9.90 9.75
C THR A 321 -18.02 -10.30 8.29
N ARG A 322 -19.18 -10.34 7.62
CA ARG A 322 -19.27 -10.66 6.17
C ARG A 322 -19.02 -9.46 5.27
N SER A 323 -18.91 -8.25 5.85
CA SER A 323 -18.64 -7.04 5.09
C SER A 323 -17.37 -7.18 4.23
N ARG A 324 -17.44 -6.64 3.01
CA ARG A 324 -16.34 -6.64 2.04
C ARG A 324 -15.33 -5.51 2.29
N THR A 325 -15.64 -4.58 3.19
CA THR A 325 -14.70 -3.55 3.64
C THR A 325 -13.95 -4.03 4.87
N VAL A 326 -12.69 -3.63 4.98
CA VAL A 326 -11.86 -3.96 6.15
C VAL A 326 -12.27 -3.11 7.34
N LEU A 327 -12.77 -1.89 7.08
CA LEU A 327 -13.22 -0.96 8.09
C LEU A 327 -14.59 -0.39 7.72
N ASP A 328 -15.55 -0.58 8.60
CA ASP A 328 -16.89 0.00 8.57
C ASP A 328 -17.52 -0.08 9.97
N ALA A 329 -18.71 0.50 10.13
CA ALA A 329 -19.43 0.50 11.40
C ALA A 329 -19.73 -0.91 11.93
N GLU A 330 -20.13 -1.84 11.04
CA GLU A 330 -20.42 -3.25 11.41
C GLU A 330 -19.18 -3.93 11.99
N THR A 331 -18.04 -3.77 11.33
CA THR A 331 -16.76 -4.35 11.74
C THR A 331 -16.28 -3.79 13.07
N ILE A 332 -16.37 -2.48 13.27
CA ILE A 332 -16.01 -1.84 14.54
C ILE A 332 -16.91 -2.31 15.69
N ALA A 333 -18.22 -2.33 15.48
CA ALA A 333 -19.18 -2.78 16.48
C ALA A 333 -18.91 -4.23 16.90
N ALA A 334 -18.69 -5.13 15.93
CA ALA A 334 -18.38 -6.53 16.20
C ALA A 334 -17.02 -6.72 16.90
N ALA A 335 -15.98 -6.03 16.42
CA ALA A 335 -14.64 -6.10 17.01
C ALA A 335 -14.58 -5.52 18.43
N SER A 336 -15.49 -4.60 18.79
CA SER A 336 -15.48 -3.92 20.09
C SER A 336 -15.58 -4.85 21.30
N ARG A 337 -16.06 -6.08 21.09
CA ARG A 337 -16.23 -7.11 22.13
C ARG A 337 -15.23 -8.26 22.01
N ALA A 338 -14.35 -8.22 21.02
CA ALA A 338 -13.34 -9.24 20.82
C ALA A 338 -12.28 -9.19 21.93
N ASP A 339 -11.56 -10.30 22.11
CA ASP A 339 -10.41 -10.34 23.01
C ASP A 339 -9.23 -9.57 22.40
N MET A 340 -8.83 -8.49 23.08
CA MET A 340 -7.73 -7.61 22.68
C MET A 340 -6.41 -8.37 22.65
N GLY A 341 -6.25 -9.39 23.49
CA GLY A 341 -5.10 -10.29 23.43
C GLY A 341 -5.00 -11.00 22.08
N ARG A 342 -6.11 -11.53 21.56
CA ARG A 342 -6.13 -12.19 20.25
C ARG A 342 -5.80 -11.22 19.12
N ILE A 343 -6.32 -10.00 19.15
CA ILE A 343 -6.00 -8.96 18.17
C ILE A 343 -4.50 -8.64 18.19
N GLY A 344 -3.93 -8.45 19.38
CA GLY A 344 -2.50 -8.15 19.55
C GLY A 344 -1.59 -9.26 19.02
N HIS A 345 -1.91 -10.52 19.30
CA HIS A 345 -1.13 -11.66 18.77
C HIS A 345 -1.25 -11.81 17.25
N ASP A 346 -2.45 -11.65 16.69
CA ASP A 346 -2.63 -11.73 15.24
C ASP A 346 -1.89 -10.58 14.52
N TYR A 347 -1.93 -9.37 15.08
CA TYR A 347 -1.11 -8.25 14.61
C TYR A 347 0.38 -8.60 14.57
N LEU A 348 0.94 -9.05 15.71
CA LEU A 348 2.37 -9.38 15.80
C LEU A 348 2.75 -10.52 14.86
N LYS A 349 1.89 -11.54 14.73
CA LYS A 349 2.10 -12.64 13.78
C LYS A 349 2.23 -12.15 12.34
N ARG A 350 1.39 -11.20 11.93
CA ARG A 350 1.45 -10.58 10.58
C ARG A 350 2.68 -9.70 10.43
N ALA A 351 2.96 -8.85 11.42
CA ALA A 351 4.08 -7.93 11.39
C ALA A 351 5.44 -8.64 11.30
N ARG A 352 5.58 -9.82 11.94
CA ARG A 352 6.81 -10.64 11.90
C ARG A 352 7.33 -10.90 10.49
N HIS A 353 6.46 -11.00 9.50
CA HIS A 353 6.90 -11.31 8.14
C HIS A 353 7.56 -10.11 7.42
N HIS A 354 7.29 -8.90 7.88
CA HIS A 354 7.85 -7.66 7.32
C HIS A 354 9.13 -7.20 8.03
N ARG A 355 9.54 -7.94 9.07
CA ARG A 355 10.72 -7.65 9.89
C ARG A 355 11.93 -8.41 9.38
N ARG A 356 13.08 -7.75 9.35
CA ARG A 356 14.36 -8.34 8.94
C ARG A 356 15.13 -8.85 10.13
N ASP A 357 15.07 -8.13 11.25
CA ASP A 357 15.73 -8.50 12.50
C ASP A 357 14.73 -8.58 13.66
N PRO A 358 14.28 -9.80 14.01
CA PRO A 358 13.35 -10.02 15.11
C PRO A 358 13.84 -9.53 16.49
N SER A 359 15.14 -9.23 16.66
CA SER A 359 15.68 -8.70 17.91
C SER A 359 15.45 -7.20 18.09
N LEU A 360 15.26 -6.46 16.99
CA LEU A 360 15.01 -5.02 17.01
C LEU A 360 13.55 -4.71 17.30
N ARG A 361 13.29 -3.53 17.90
CA ARG A 361 11.94 -2.95 17.86
C ARG A 361 11.64 -2.52 16.43
N PHE A 362 10.36 -2.36 16.10
CA PHE A 362 9.99 -1.94 14.75
C PHE A 362 8.97 -0.82 14.76
N THR A 363 9.03 0.01 13.73
CA THR A 363 7.97 0.98 13.41
C THR A 363 6.95 0.37 12.45
N ASP A 364 5.68 0.66 12.69
CA ASP A 364 4.58 0.44 11.77
C ASP A 364 4.04 1.81 11.35
N LYS A 365 4.40 2.24 10.14
CA LYS A 365 4.01 3.52 9.57
C LYS A 365 2.89 3.30 8.58
N PHE A 366 1.71 2.92 9.05
CA PHE A 366 0.49 3.04 8.27
C PHE A 366 -0.32 4.23 8.80
N PRO A 367 -0.43 5.36 8.04
CA PRO A 367 -1.06 6.59 8.54
C PRO A 367 -2.47 6.34 9.11
N GLY A 368 -3.27 5.52 8.41
CA GLY A 368 -4.64 5.15 8.78
C GLY A 368 -4.80 4.39 10.10
N ASN A 369 -3.71 3.98 10.76
CA ASN A 369 -3.77 3.37 12.10
C ASN A 369 -4.35 4.30 13.17
N PHE A 370 -4.52 5.60 12.92
CA PHE A 370 -5.25 6.51 13.82
C PHE A 370 -6.69 6.05 14.09
N GLN A 371 -7.34 5.37 13.13
CA GLN A 371 -8.68 4.79 13.29
C GLN A 371 -8.69 3.58 14.23
N TYR A 372 -7.52 2.97 14.45
CA TYR A 372 -7.33 1.77 15.27
C TYR A 372 -6.58 2.05 16.57
N ALA A 373 -6.26 3.31 16.89
CA ALA A 373 -5.42 3.67 18.04
C ALA A 373 -5.96 3.12 19.38
N GLY A 374 -7.28 3.12 19.57
CA GLY A 374 -7.92 2.50 20.73
C GLY A 374 -7.68 0.99 20.83
N PHE A 375 -7.82 0.26 19.70
CA PHE A 375 -7.50 -1.17 19.65
C PHE A 375 -6.01 -1.42 19.90
N ILE A 376 -5.13 -0.63 19.27
CA ILE A 376 -3.68 -0.73 19.46
C ILE A 376 -3.31 -0.59 20.94
N ALA A 377 -3.80 0.46 21.60
CA ALA A 377 -3.48 0.72 23.00
C ALA A 377 -3.99 -0.37 23.96
N ARG A 378 -5.14 -1.00 23.65
CA ARG A 378 -5.70 -2.10 24.45
C ARG A 378 -5.05 -3.46 24.16
N ALA A 379 -4.70 -3.72 22.90
CA ALA A 379 -4.11 -4.99 22.46
C ALA A 379 -2.60 -5.08 22.69
N LEU A 380 -1.90 -3.94 22.72
CA LEU A 380 -0.43 -3.84 22.86
C LEU A 380 -0.08 -2.77 23.91
N PRO A 381 -0.13 -3.12 25.21
CA PRO A 381 0.04 -2.15 26.30
C PRO A 381 1.39 -1.42 26.28
N GLU A 382 2.44 -2.00 25.71
CA GLU A 382 3.77 -1.37 25.65
C GLU A 382 4.02 -0.61 24.33
N ALA A 383 3.09 -0.67 23.37
CA ALA A 383 3.25 0.03 22.09
C ALA A 383 3.18 1.55 22.25
N ARG A 384 4.04 2.28 21.53
CA ARG A 384 4.04 3.75 21.52
C ARG A 384 3.42 4.26 20.24
N ILE A 385 2.64 5.35 20.32
CA ILE A 385 1.96 5.95 19.17
C ILE A 385 2.48 7.36 18.98
N ILE A 386 2.93 7.67 17.76
CA ILE A 386 3.37 8.99 17.33
C ILE A 386 2.41 9.43 16.23
N CYS A 387 1.70 10.54 16.45
CA CYS A 387 0.74 11.10 15.50
C CYS A 387 1.29 12.39 14.87
N LEU A 388 1.36 12.41 13.54
CA LEU A 388 1.77 13.58 12.80
C LEU A 388 0.59 14.52 12.56
N ARG A 389 0.80 15.79 12.93
CA ARG A 389 -0.04 16.93 12.60
C ARG A 389 0.69 17.79 11.57
N ARG A 390 -0.04 18.41 10.66
CA ARG A 390 0.46 19.39 9.69
C ARG A 390 -0.64 20.42 9.51
N ASN A 391 -0.29 21.63 9.05
CA ASN A 391 -1.29 22.64 8.70
C ASN A 391 -2.44 21.99 7.87
N PRO A 392 -3.72 22.23 8.25
CA PRO A 392 -4.85 21.50 7.67
C PRO A 392 -5.05 21.81 6.18
N MET A 393 -4.79 23.05 5.75
CA MET A 393 -4.90 23.46 4.35
C MET A 393 -3.83 22.77 3.48
N ASP A 394 -2.60 22.73 3.96
CA ASP A 394 -1.52 21.98 3.30
C ASP A 394 -1.80 20.47 3.29
N THR A 395 -2.45 19.95 4.32
CA THR A 395 -2.86 18.54 4.37
C THR A 395 -3.90 18.22 3.31
N VAL A 396 -4.92 19.08 3.16
CA VAL A 396 -5.94 18.95 2.10
C VAL A 396 -5.30 18.96 0.73
N LEU A 397 -4.51 20.00 0.42
CA LEU A 397 -3.86 20.12 -0.89
C LEU A 397 -2.92 18.94 -1.18
N ALA A 398 -2.15 18.48 -0.19
CA ALA A 398 -1.22 17.37 -0.37
C ALA A 398 -1.93 16.03 -0.59
N ASN A 399 -3.10 15.79 0.02
CA ASN A 399 -3.92 14.61 -0.25
C ASN A 399 -4.52 14.68 -1.65
N PHE A 400 -5.09 15.83 -2.03
CA PHE A 400 -5.71 16.05 -3.35
C PHE A 400 -4.74 15.80 -4.51
N ARG A 401 -3.48 16.24 -4.35
CA ARG A 401 -2.38 16.08 -5.33
C ARG A 401 -1.77 14.69 -5.39
N ASN A 402 -2.08 13.81 -4.45
CA ASN A 402 -1.48 12.49 -4.41
C ASN A 402 -2.46 11.44 -4.93
N LEU A 403 -2.11 10.78 -6.04
CA LEU A 403 -2.85 9.62 -6.50
C LEU A 403 -2.56 8.42 -5.58
N PHE A 404 -3.49 8.14 -4.67
CA PHE A 404 -3.43 6.94 -3.82
C PHE A 404 -3.76 5.68 -4.63
N ALA A 405 -3.65 4.51 -3.99
CA ALA A 405 -3.96 3.25 -4.65
C ALA A 405 -5.42 3.21 -5.14
N ILE A 406 -5.63 3.37 -6.45
CA ILE A 406 -6.95 3.53 -7.11
C ILE A 406 -7.89 2.33 -6.85
N SER A 407 -7.33 1.15 -6.58
CA SER A 407 -8.11 -0.04 -6.23
C SER A 407 -8.52 -0.14 -4.76
N SER A 408 -8.11 0.82 -3.93
CA SER A 408 -8.35 0.85 -2.49
C SER A 408 -9.39 1.90 -2.12
N ARG A 409 -10.53 1.44 -1.58
CA ARG A 409 -11.62 2.31 -1.11
C ARG A 409 -11.24 3.23 0.07
N TYR A 410 -10.12 2.94 0.75
CA TYR A 410 -9.65 3.73 1.90
C TYR A 410 -9.39 5.21 1.60
N TYR A 411 -9.13 5.54 0.33
CA TYR A 411 -8.73 6.89 -0.08
C TYR A 411 -9.74 7.52 -1.05
N ASP A 412 -10.97 7.00 -1.15
CA ASP A 412 -11.97 7.55 -2.06
C ASP A 412 -12.28 9.04 -1.77
N TYR A 413 -12.10 9.48 -0.51
CA TYR A 413 -12.24 10.88 -0.11
C TYR A 413 -11.23 11.82 -0.77
N SER A 414 -10.09 11.32 -1.29
CA SER A 414 -8.96 12.16 -1.71
C SER A 414 -9.18 12.88 -3.04
N TYR A 415 -10.28 12.63 -3.74
CA TYR A 415 -10.56 13.20 -5.06
C TYR A 415 -11.44 14.46 -5.00
N ASP A 416 -11.79 14.96 -3.81
CA ASP A 416 -12.53 16.21 -3.65
C ASP A 416 -12.02 16.99 -2.43
N LEU A 417 -11.85 18.29 -2.60
CA LEU A 417 -11.25 19.15 -1.58
C LEU A 417 -12.09 19.22 -0.29
N LEU A 418 -13.42 19.25 -0.41
CA LEU A 418 -14.32 19.31 0.74
C LEU A 418 -14.49 17.94 1.40
N ASP A 419 -14.47 16.85 0.64
CA ASP A 419 -14.44 15.50 1.21
C ASP A 419 -13.17 15.29 2.07
N ILE A 420 -12.00 15.76 1.60
CA ILE A 420 -10.77 15.73 2.41
C ILE A 420 -10.88 16.61 3.65
N ALA A 421 -11.45 17.81 3.52
CA ALA A 421 -11.64 18.72 4.65
C ALA A 421 -12.56 18.11 5.72
N ALA A 422 -13.69 17.53 5.29
CA ALA A 422 -14.61 16.83 6.17
C ALA A 422 -13.94 15.63 6.85
N TYR A 423 -13.14 14.86 6.11
CA TYR A 423 -12.36 13.76 6.67
C TYR A 423 -11.34 14.26 7.71
N TYR A 424 -10.66 15.38 7.44
CA TYR A 424 -9.73 16.00 8.39
C TYR A 424 -10.43 16.42 9.69
N VAL A 425 -11.64 17.01 9.62
CA VAL A 425 -12.42 17.35 10.82
C VAL A 425 -12.69 16.11 11.68
N ARG A 426 -13.03 14.98 11.05
CA ARG A 426 -13.23 13.70 11.77
C ARG A 426 -11.94 13.17 12.37
N PHE A 427 -10.83 13.25 11.63
CA PHE A 427 -9.50 12.93 12.14
C PHE A 427 -9.14 13.78 13.37
N ASP A 428 -9.32 15.09 13.30
CA ASP A 428 -8.98 16.01 14.39
C ASP A 428 -9.78 15.71 15.67
N ARG A 429 -11.10 15.57 15.52
CA ARG A 429 -12.00 15.17 16.60
C ARG A 429 -11.61 13.82 17.21
N LEU A 430 -11.25 12.85 16.38
CA LEU A 430 -10.85 11.52 16.85
C LEU A 430 -9.52 11.57 17.61
N MET A 431 -8.55 12.37 17.15
CA MET A 431 -7.30 12.56 17.88
C MET A 431 -7.50 13.29 19.20
N ALA A 432 -8.41 14.26 19.28
CA ALA A 432 -8.81 14.89 20.54
C ALA A 432 -9.44 13.90 21.53
N LEU A 433 -10.24 12.94 21.04
CA LEU A 433 -10.72 11.81 21.84
C LEU A 433 -9.55 10.99 22.40
N TRP A 434 -8.59 10.61 21.55
CA TRP A 434 -7.44 9.81 21.99
C TRP A 434 -6.51 10.53 22.96
N ALA A 435 -6.29 11.83 22.79
CA ALA A 435 -5.54 12.64 23.75
C ALA A 435 -6.18 12.63 25.14
N ARG A 436 -7.52 12.70 25.22
CA ARG A 436 -8.28 12.64 26.48
C ARG A 436 -8.30 11.24 27.09
N GLU A 437 -8.55 10.21 26.29
CA GLU A 437 -8.79 8.85 26.77
C GLU A 437 -7.51 8.06 27.04
N MET A 438 -6.38 8.45 26.44
CA MET A 438 -5.11 7.74 26.51
C MET A 438 -3.93 8.70 26.74
N PRO A 439 -3.93 9.48 27.84
CA PRO A 439 -2.89 10.48 28.11
C PRO A 439 -1.50 9.82 28.15
N GLY A 440 -0.53 10.43 27.47
CA GLY A 440 0.85 9.94 27.37
C GLY A 440 1.06 8.72 26.46
N ARG A 441 0.00 8.18 25.82
CA ARG A 441 0.11 7.07 24.85
C ARG A 441 0.37 7.56 23.43
N VAL A 442 -0.22 8.69 23.08
CA VAL A 442 -0.09 9.34 21.78
C VAL A 442 0.75 10.60 21.96
N LEU A 443 1.88 10.67 21.26
CA LEU A 443 2.63 11.92 21.10
C LEU A 443 2.19 12.56 19.80
N GLU A 444 1.60 13.75 19.88
CA GLU A 444 1.35 14.57 18.69
C GLU A 444 2.58 15.41 18.34
N VAL A 445 2.96 15.39 17.07
CA VAL A 445 4.12 16.12 16.54
C VAL A 445 3.68 16.93 15.33
N ALA A 446 3.81 18.25 15.41
CA ALA A 446 3.59 19.12 14.27
C ALA A 446 4.77 19.02 13.29
N TYR A 447 4.45 18.89 12.01
CA TYR A 447 5.41 18.81 10.92
C TYR A 447 6.27 20.08 10.84
N GLU A 448 5.63 21.23 11.04
CA GLU A 448 6.24 22.55 11.05
C GLU A 448 7.26 22.69 12.20
N ASP A 449 6.94 22.19 13.40
CA ASP A 449 7.86 22.17 14.54
C ASP A 449 9.08 21.29 14.25
N LEU A 450 8.89 20.14 13.59
CA LEU A 450 9.97 19.24 13.22
C LEU A 450 10.91 19.87 12.18
N ILE A 451 10.38 20.71 11.28
CA ILE A 451 11.20 21.49 10.36
C ILE A 451 11.96 22.59 11.10
N ALA A 452 11.29 23.31 12.02
CA ALA A 452 11.87 24.44 12.73
C ALA A 452 12.96 24.03 13.74
N ASP A 453 12.77 22.90 14.42
CA ASP A 453 13.71 22.35 15.41
C ASP A 453 13.82 20.83 15.28
N GLN A 454 14.62 20.38 14.30
CA GLN A 454 14.84 18.96 14.09
C GLN A 454 15.38 18.26 15.35
N GLN A 455 16.36 18.87 16.03
CA GLN A 455 17.05 18.22 17.13
C GLN A 455 16.14 18.03 18.35
N GLY A 456 15.44 19.09 18.77
CA GLY A 456 14.52 19.03 19.90
C GLY A 456 13.35 18.08 19.64
N GLN A 457 12.74 18.15 18.44
CA GLN A 457 11.65 17.24 18.10
C GLN A 457 12.11 15.78 17.96
N THR A 458 13.30 15.53 17.40
CA THR A 458 13.87 14.18 17.33
C THR A 458 14.12 13.61 18.73
N ARG A 459 14.62 14.40 19.69
CA ARG A 459 14.78 13.96 21.07
C ARG A 459 13.44 13.57 21.70
N ARG A 460 12.41 14.40 21.54
CA ARG A 460 11.04 14.10 22.02
C ARG A 460 10.49 12.80 21.43
N LEU A 461 10.70 12.57 20.13
CA LEU A 461 10.28 11.35 19.44
C LEU A 461 10.94 10.09 20.04
N ILE A 462 12.26 10.12 20.22
CA ILE A 462 13.05 9.00 20.74
C ILE A 462 12.74 8.73 22.21
N GLU A 463 12.59 9.78 23.02
CA GLU A 463 12.19 9.68 24.43
C GLU A 463 10.79 9.06 24.57
N HIS A 464 9.80 9.55 23.82
CA HIS A 464 8.43 8.98 23.84
C HIS A 464 8.39 7.53 23.37
N ALA A 465 9.25 7.18 22.40
CA ALA A 465 9.42 5.81 21.96
C ALA A 465 10.02 4.91 23.07
N GLY A 466 10.60 5.48 24.13
CA GLY A 466 11.29 4.75 25.19
C GLY A 466 12.60 4.14 24.71
N LEU A 467 13.37 4.92 23.96
CA LEU A 467 14.67 4.53 23.39
C LEU A 467 15.76 5.46 23.92
N ASP A 468 16.99 4.96 23.99
CA ASP A 468 18.15 5.80 24.28
C ASP A 468 18.45 6.76 23.12
N TRP A 469 19.12 7.86 23.43
CA TRP A 469 19.50 8.82 22.39
C TRP A 469 20.54 8.23 21.42
N SER A 470 20.35 8.49 20.13
CA SER A 470 21.31 8.15 19.07
C SER A 470 21.38 9.26 18.04
N GLU A 471 22.57 9.83 17.84
CA GLU A 471 22.83 10.89 16.85
C GLU A 471 22.47 10.49 15.41
N ARG A 472 22.47 9.19 15.10
CA ARG A 472 22.04 8.66 13.79
C ARG A 472 20.62 9.09 13.40
N CYS A 473 19.77 9.42 14.37
CA CYS A 473 18.41 9.89 14.11
C CYS A 473 18.38 11.29 13.46
N LEU A 474 19.43 12.11 13.67
CA LEU A 474 19.57 13.41 13.00
C LEU A 474 20.03 13.26 11.55
N SER A 475 20.89 12.28 11.29
CA SER A 475 21.36 11.91 9.95
C SER A 475 20.44 10.89 9.24
N PHE A 476 19.13 10.98 9.44
CA PHE A 476 18.16 10.01 8.90
C PHE A 476 18.22 9.82 7.38
N HIS A 477 18.68 10.85 6.65
CA HIS A 477 18.80 10.84 5.19
C HIS A 477 19.90 9.91 4.67
N GLU A 478 20.84 9.52 5.54
CA GLU A 478 21.89 8.52 5.26
C GLU A 478 21.38 7.08 5.42
N ASN A 479 20.15 6.89 5.91
CA ASN A 479 19.56 5.57 6.08
C ASN A 479 19.30 4.90 4.72
N ALA A 480 20.16 3.92 4.40
CA ALA A 480 20.13 3.19 3.13
C ALA A 480 18.97 2.19 2.99
N ALA A 481 18.16 1.97 4.04
CA ALA A 481 17.06 1.03 3.95
C ALA A 481 16.05 1.46 2.86
N PRO A 482 15.42 0.51 2.15
CA PRO A 482 14.39 0.82 1.16
C PRO A 482 13.22 1.60 1.76
N VAL A 483 12.64 2.52 0.98
CA VAL A 483 11.43 3.28 1.34
C VAL A 483 10.42 3.11 0.20
N SER A 484 9.38 2.33 0.44
CA SER A 484 8.32 2.07 -0.55
C SER A 484 7.16 3.06 -0.40
N THR A 485 7.43 4.37 -0.57
CA THR A 485 6.40 5.42 -0.46
C THR A 485 6.59 6.50 -1.54
N PRO A 486 5.54 7.24 -1.93
CA PRO A 486 5.68 8.39 -2.83
C PRO A 486 6.63 9.49 -2.33
N SER A 487 6.97 9.49 -1.03
CA SER A 487 7.94 10.41 -0.43
C SER A 487 9.38 9.88 -0.39
N ALA A 488 9.69 8.76 -1.04
CA ALA A 488 11.02 8.14 -0.96
C ALA A 488 12.18 9.09 -1.33
N ALA A 489 12.02 9.88 -2.39
CA ALA A 489 13.04 10.87 -2.79
C ALA A 489 13.18 12.01 -1.77
N GLN A 490 12.12 12.33 -1.03
CA GLN A 490 12.10 13.43 -0.06
C GLN A 490 12.93 13.09 1.19
N VAL A 491 12.84 11.85 1.67
CA VAL A 491 13.52 11.40 2.89
C VAL A 491 14.99 10.99 2.69
N ARG A 492 15.48 11.01 1.44
CA ARG A 492 16.90 10.81 1.09
C ARG A 492 17.71 12.11 1.08
N ARG A 493 17.12 13.20 1.58
CA ARG A 493 17.72 14.53 1.66
C ARG A 493 17.54 15.07 3.10
N PRO A 494 18.40 15.99 3.55
CA PRO A 494 18.16 16.72 4.79
C PRO A 494 16.78 17.39 4.81
N ILE A 495 16.27 17.71 6.00
CA ILE A 495 14.96 18.37 6.15
C ILE A 495 14.96 19.70 5.38
N TYR A 496 13.86 19.98 4.69
CA TYR A 496 13.66 21.18 3.88
C TYR A 496 12.24 21.74 4.08
N SER A 497 12.07 23.04 3.88
CA SER A 497 10.82 23.78 4.17
C SER A 497 9.91 23.98 2.96
N ASP A 498 10.30 23.53 1.75
CA ASP A 498 9.59 23.75 0.49
C ASP A 498 8.11 23.34 0.48
N SER A 499 7.66 22.53 1.43
CA SER A 499 6.29 22.02 1.51
C SER A 499 5.38 22.80 2.48
N VAL A 500 5.92 23.73 3.26
CA VAL A 500 5.15 24.55 4.21
C VAL A 500 4.45 25.70 3.47
N ALA A 501 3.19 25.93 3.81
CA ALA A 501 2.33 26.99 3.29
C ALA A 501 2.18 26.97 1.75
N ARG A 502 2.25 25.79 1.12
CA ARG A 502 2.05 25.64 -0.34
C ARG A 502 0.63 25.98 -0.74
N TRP A 503 -0.33 25.71 0.14
CA TRP A 503 -1.73 26.02 -0.07
C TRP A 503 -1.99 27.49 -0.41
N LYS A 504 -1.15 28.42 0.11
CA LYS A 504 -1.30 29.87 -0.14
C LYS A 504 -1.20 30.25 -1.62
N ARG A 505 -0.51 29.44 -2.44
CA ARG A 505 -0.45 29.66 -3.90
C ARG A 505 -1.79 29.42 -4.60
N HIS A 506 -2.69 28.69 -3.95
CA HIS A 506 -4.01 28.31 -4.45
C HIS A 506 -5.11 28.75 -3.49
N ALA A 507 -4.87 29.84 -2.75
CA ALA A 507 -5.77 30.32 -1.70
C ALA A 507 -7.19 30.55 -2.23
N GLU A 508 -7.34 31.08 -3.45
CA GLU A 508 -8.65 31.32 -4.07
C GLU A 508 -9.44 30.02 -4.28
N VAL A 509 -8.79 28.97 -4.83
CA VAL A 509 -9.44 27.66 -5.06
C VAL A 509 -9.74 26.95 -3.74
N LEU A 510 -8.90 27.14 -2.73
CA LEU A 510 -9.04 26.54 -1.41
C LEU A 510 -9.92 27.35 -0.44
N GLU A 511 -10.44 28.49 -0.86
CA GLU A 511 -11.30 29.33 -0.02
C GLU A 511 -12.51 28.58 0.57
N PRO A 512 -13.23 27.73 -0.18
CA PRO A 512 -14.30 26.92 0.39
C PRO A 512 -13.83 25.97 1.49
N VAL A 513 -12.61 25.44 1.38
CA VAL A 513 -12.00 24.58 2.42
C VAL A 513 -11.68 25.39 3.67
N ARG A 514 -11.12 26.60 3.50
CA ARG A 514 -10.80 27.50 4.62
C ARG A 514 -12.07 27.87 5.38
N ALA A 515 -13.10 28.32 4.68
CA ALA A 515 -14.40 28.64 5.27
C ALA A 515 -15.04 27.42 5.99
N PHE A 516 -14.92 26.23 5.40
CA PHE A 516 -15.38 24.99 6.03
C PHE A 516 -14.66 24.70 7.34
N PHE A 517 -13.33 24.86 7.39
CA PHE A 517 -12.55 24.67 8.62
C PHE A 517 -12.87 25.71 9.70
N GLU A 518 -13.01 26.98 9.33
CA GLU A 518 -13.40 28.05 10.25
C GLU A 518 -14.76 27.75 10.92
N GLN A 519 -15.74 27.26 10.15
CA GLN A 519 -17.04 26.82 10.67
C GLN A 519 -16.96 25.65 11.66
N HIS A 520 -15.91 24.83 11.56
CA HIS A 520 -15.68 23.67 12.42
C HIS A 520 -14.62 23.92 13.51
N GLY A 521 -14.15 25.17 13.67
CA GLY A 521 -13.18 25.55 14.69
C GLY A 521 -11.77 25.06 14.45
N ILE A 522 -11.39 24.74 13.21
CA ILE A 522 -10.04 24.31 12.84
C ILE A 522 -9.23 25.52 12.38
N ALA A 523 -8.11 25.79 13.06
CA ALA A 523 -7.21 26.88 12.70
C ALA A 523 -6.46 26.57 11.40
N THR A 524 -6.45 27.50 10.45
CA THR A 524 -5.87 27.33 9.11
C THR A 524 -4.53 28.02 8.89
N GLU A 525 -4.08 28.85 9.85
CA GLU A 525 -2.81 29.58 9.78
C GLU A 525 -1.65 28.88 10.47
#